data_AF-A0A842MFZ5-F1
#
_entry.id   AF-A0A842MFZ5-F1
#
_cell.length_a   1.000
_cell.length_b   1.000
_cell.length_c   1.000
_cell.angle_alpha   90.00
_cell.angle_beta   90.00
_cell.angle_gamma   90.00
#
_symmetry.space_group_name_H-M   'P 1'
#
loop_
_entity.id
_entity.type
_entity.pdbx_description
1 polymer ?
#
loop_
_entity_poly.entity_id
_entity_poly.type
_entity_poly.pdbx_seq_one_letter_code
_entity_poly.pdbx_strand_id
1 'polypeptide(L)' 'GDMVILKSKMPVAQMFGFSGAIRSATEGRALWSTEFAGFEPLPANLLLETVKQIRTRKGLKPEMPKPSDYLKVV' A
#
# COMPACT_ATOMS: atom_id res chain seq x y z
N GLY A 1 32.64 -2.64 -13.52
CA GLY A 1 31.74 -1.54 -13.11
C GLY A 1 31.27 -1.86 -11.72
N ASP A 2 31.37 -0.91 -10.81
CA ASP A 2 31.07 -1.14 -9.40
C ASP A 2 29.56 -1.28 -9.19
N MET A 3 29.16 -2.28 -8.40
CA MET A 3 27.76 -2.51 -8.03
C MET A 3 27.46 -1.82 -6.69
N VAL A 4 26.29 -1.20 -6.58
CA VAL A 4 25.77 -0.62 -5.33
C VAL A 4 24.60 -1.46 -4.84
N ILE A 5 24.59 -1.78 -3.54
CA ILE A 5 23.48 -2.50 -2.89
C ILE A 5 22.62 -1.48 -2.16
N LEU A 6 21.34 -1.40 -2.53
CA LEU A 6 20.35 -0.56 -1.87
C LEU A 6 19.38 -1.43 -1.06
N LYS A 7 19.13 -1.03 0.18
CA LYS A 7 18.06 -1.58 1.02
C LYS A 7 17.01 -0.50 1.23
N SER A 8 15.75 -0.82 0.97
CA SER A 8 14.65 0.14 1.03
C SER A 8 13.35 -0.55 1.41
N LYS A 9 12.42 0.20 2.01
CA LYS A 9 11.07 -0.26 2.33
C LYS A 9 10.07 0.53 1.47
N MET A 10 9.09 -0.17 0.91
CA MET A 10 8.04 0.46 0.10
C MET A 10 6.68 -0.19 0.40
N PRO A 11 5.56 0.57 0.37
CA PRO A 11 4.23 0.00 0.47
C PRO A 11 3.94 -0.95 -0.70
N VAL A 12 3.39 -2.12 -0.41
CA VAL A 12 3.00 -3.12 -1.43
C VAL A 12 2.05 -2.52 -2.48
N ALA A 13 1.17 -1.60 -2.07
CA ALA A 13 0.26 -0.90 -2.96
C ALA A 13 0.96 -0.08 -4.07
N GLN A 14 2.24 0.29 -3.89
CA GLN A 14 3.04 1.02 -4.88
C GLN A 14 4.03 0.11 -5.65
N MET A 15 4.08 -1.19 -5.36
CA MET A 15 4.97 -2.15 -6.03
C MET A 15 4.43 -2.63 -7.39
N PHE A 16 3.16 -2.36 -7.72
CA PHE A 16 2.59 -2.76 -8.99
C PHE A 16 3.31 -2.08 -10.16
N GLY A 17 3.83 -2.87 -11.10
CA GLY A 17 4.64 -2.37 -12.22
C GLY A 17 6.11 -2.12 -11.90
N PHE A 18 6.56 -2.35 -10.66
CA PHE A 18 7.94 -2.09 -10.24
C PHE A 18 8.99 -2.81 -11.09
N SER A 19 8.76 -4.08 -11.44
CA SER A 19 9.70 -4.84 -12.28
C SER A 19 9.97 -4.21 -13.63
N GLY A 20 8.96 -3.60 -14.27
CA GLY A 20 9.12 -2.89 -15.53
C GLY A 20 9.83 -1.56 -15.33
N ALA A 21 9.41 -0.81 -14.31
CA ALA A 21 9.99 0.50 -13.98
C ALA A 21 11.49 0.40 -13.67
N ILE A 22 11.91 -0.55 -12.82
CA ILE A 22 13.32 -0.71 -12.44
C ILE A 22 14.17 -1.22 -13.61
N ARG A 23 13.61 -2.09 -14.46
CA ARG A 23 14.30 -2.57 -15.67
C ARG A 23 14.57 -1.40 -16.61
N SER A 24 13.56 -0.60 -16.93
CA SER A 24 13.72 0.56 -17.81
C SER A 24 14.66 1.60 -17.21
N ALA A 25 14.56 1.89 -15.90
CA ALA A 25 15.39 2.87 -15.22
C ALA A 25 16.88 2.49 -15.12
N THR A 26 17.20 1.20 -15.25
CA THR A 26 18.58 0.67 -15.11
C THR A 26 19.08 -0.03 -16.37
N GLU A 27 18.40 0.16 -17.51
CA GLU A 27 18.70 -0.51 -18.78
C GLU A 27 18.78 -2.04 -18.65
N GLY A 28 17.98 -2.61 -17.74
CA GLY A 28 17.93 -4.04 -17.46
C GLY A 28 19.09 -4.60 -16.65
N ARG A 29 19.90 -3.74 -16.00
CA ARG A 29 21.06 -4.16 -15.22
C ARG A 29 20.76 -4.37 -13.73
N ALA A 30 19.64 -3.88 -13.21
CA ALA A 30 19.27 -4.06 -11.82
C ALA A 30 18.93 -5.52 -11.49
N LEU A 31 19.58 -6.06 -10.46
CA LEU A 31 19.14 -7.23 -9.73
C LEU A 31 18.38 -6.76 -8.48
N TRP A 32 17.17 -7.26 -8.28
CA TRP A 32 16.31 -6.87 -7.17
C TRP A 32 15.62 -8.10 -6.56
N SER A 33 15.32 -8.00 -5.26
CA SER A 33 14.54 -8.98 -4.52
C SER A 33 13.72 -8.26 -3.44
N THR A 34 12.73 -8.93 -2.89
CA THR A 34 11.86 -8.36 -1.85
C THR A 34 11.69 -9.36 -0.71
N GLU A 35 11.48 -8.83 0.49
CA GLU A 35 11.09 -9.57 1.69
C GLU A 35 9.94 -8.85 2.39
N PHE A 36 9.12 -9.60 3.13
CA PHE A 36 8.00 -9.01 3.87
C PHE A 36 8.51 -8.23 5.09
N ALA A 37 8.17 -6.95 5.16
CA ALA A 37 8.64 -6.03 6.20
C ALA A 37 7.56 -5.64 7.24
N GLY A 38 6.44 -6.37 7.33
CA GLY A 38 5.36 -6.10 8.28
C GLY A 38 4.25 -5.16 7.77
N PHE A 39 3.39 -4.76 8.71
CA PHE A 39 2.35 -3.74 8.49
C PHE A 39 2.73 -2.44 9.19
N GLU A 40 2.34 -1.33 8.60
CA GLU A 40 2.57 0.02 9.15
C GLU A 40 1.28 0.84 9.11
N PRO A 41 1.12 1.80 10.03
CA PRO A 41 -0.01 2.72 10.01
C PRO A 41 -0.02 3.52 8.72
N LEU A 42 -1.20 3.63 8.11
CA LEU A 42 -1.38 4.46 6.94
C LEU A 42 -1.31 5.94 7.33
N PRO A 43 -0.73 6.82 6.48
CA PRO A 43 -0.83 8.26 6.66
C PRO A 43 -2.28 8.72 6.85
N ALA A 44 -2.50 9.64 7.79
CA ALA A 44 -3.84 10.05 8.22
C ALA A 44 -4.70 10.61 7.06
N ASN A 45 -4.06 11.29 6.10
CA ASN A 45 -4.72 11.84 4.92
C ASN A 45 -5.24 10.76 3.95
N LEU A 46 -4.68 9.55 3.95
CA LEU A 46 -5.07 8.45 3.06
C LEU A 46 -6.10 7.50 3.70
N LEU A 47 -6.32 7.61 5.02
CA LEU A 47 -7.17 6.69 5.78
C LEU A 47 -8.60 6.65 5.26
N LEU A 48 -9.25 7.81 5.16
CA LEU A 48 -10.66 7.91 4.75
C LEU A 48 -10.88 7.37 3.33
N GLU A 49 -10.00 7.74 2.41
CA GLU A 49 -10.09 7.29 1.02
C GLU A 49 -9.88 5.77 0.91
N THR A 50 -8.84 5.25 1.57
CA THR A 50 -8.51 3.82 1.53
C THR A 50 -9.62 2.96 2.11
N VAL A 51 -10.18 3.36 3.27
CA VAL A 51 -11.30 2.63 3.87
C VAL A 51 -12.53 2.66 2.96
N LYS A 52 -12.85 3.81 2.37
CA LYS A 52 -13.96 3.95 1.42
C LYS A 52 -13.80 3.02 0.22
N GLN A 53 -12.63 3.00 -0.42
CA GLN A 53 -12.32 2.13 -1.56
C GLN A 53 -12.49 0.64 -1.20
N ILE A 54 -11.97 0.21 -0.04
CA ILE A 54 -12.08 -1.18 0.42
C ILE A 54 -13.55 -1.55 0.67
N ARG A 55 -14.34 -0.66 1.27
CA ARG A 55 -15.76 -0.90 1.57
C ARG A 55 -16.59 -1.01 0.28
N THR A 56 -16.36 -0.11 -0.68
CA THR A 56 -16.99 -0.17 -2.01
C THR A 56 -16.67 -1.47 -2.73
N ARG A 57 -15.40 -1.90 -2.74
CA ARG A 57 -14.99 -3.18 -3.35
C ARG A 57 -15.69 -4.39 -2.71
N LYS A 58 -16.00 -4.31 -1.41
CA LYS A 58 -16.71 -5.35 -0.66
C LYS A 58 -18.24 -5.24 -0.74
N GLY A 59 -18.80 -4.27 -1.47
CA GLY A 59 -20.26 -4.05 -1.55
C GLY A 59 -20.88 -3.48 -0.27
N LEU A 60 -20.08 -2.85 0.60
CA LEU A 60 -20.55 -2.23 1.85
C LEU A 60 -20.85 -0.74 1.67
N LYS A 61 -21.57 -0.15 2.63
CA LYS A 61 -21.80 1.31 2.68
C LYS A 61 -20.45 2.06 2.68
N PRO A 62 -20.18 3.00 1.76
CA PRO A 62 -18.86 3.66 1.64
C PRO A 62 -18.46 4.53 2.84
N GLU A 63 -19.42 4.89 3.69
CA GLU A 63 -19.20 5.73 4.87
C GLU A 63 -18.39 5.00 5.95
N MET A 64 -17.61 5.77 6.71
CA MET A 64 -16.92 5.28 7.90
C MET A 64 -17.94 4.83 8.94
N PRO A 65 -17.82 3.62 9.49
CA PRO A 65 -18.66 3.18 10.59
C PRO A 65 -18.48 4.11 11.79
N LYS A 66 -19.60 4.51 12.39
CA LYS A 66 -19.64 5.33 13.59
C LYS A 66 -19.95 4.44 14.80
N PRO A 67 -19.54 4.82 16.03
CA PRO A 67 -19.90 4.07 17.23
C PRO A 67 -21.42 3.84 17.37
N SER A 68 -22.23 4.79 16.92
CA SER A 68 -23.71 4.72 16.90
C SER A 68 -24.26 3.59 16.02
N ASP A 69 -23.50 3.09 15.04
CA ASP A 69 -23.92 1.97 14.19
C ASP A 69 -23.93 0.64 14.97
N TYR A 70 -23.25 0.59 16.12
CA TYR A 70 -23.05 -0.62 16.90
C TYR A 70 -23.62 -0.51 18.32
N LEU A 71 -23.61 0.68 18.91
CA LEU A 71 -24.11 0.93 20.25
C LEU A 71 -25.52 1.49 20.17
N LYS A 72 -26.51 0.72 20.63
CA LYS A 72 -27.84 1.26 20.90
C LYS A 72 -27.73 2.16 22.13
N VAL A 73 -27.92 3.46 21.94
CA VAL A 73 -28.17 4.37 23.06
C VAL A 73 -29.50 3.94 23.65
N VAL A 74 -29.46 3.40 24.87
CA VAL A 74 -30.63 3.22 25.73
C VAL A 74 -30.97 4.57 26.33
#